data_AF-A0A292Z9P2-F1
#
_entry.id   AF-A0A292Z9P2-F1
#
_cell.length_a   1.000
_cell.length_b   1.000
_cell.length_c   1.000
_cell.angle_alpha   90.00
_cell.angle_beta   90.00
_cell.angle_gamma   90.00
#
_symmetry.space_group_name_H-M   'P 1'
#
loop_
_entity.id
_entity.type
_entity.pdbx_description
1 polymer ?
#
loop_
_entity_poly.entity_id
_entity_poly.type
_entity_poly.pdbx_seq_one_letter_code
_entity_poly.pdbx_strand_id
1 'polypeptide(L)'
;MIRFRRARLWLIPGLLAAAALLLSTSNASNPARAAADPVPGATGPVAESQYSLPSLGRIAVYQPAGAPSGVVLALSDSHGWDEDSADTARLLAARGALVAGISTPVFLQALHTSRRCINPNYGIIALARDLQHRLALPMYDKPVLIGRGEGAALAYATLAAGPNGAYKAVLSQDFTPFLDGGRPWCRSGSLKAAPVHHGFAFAPSRKLPSPWIVLSDVRPRPALQRFVARTGSGRLVTAAKGQGEVALLSRLRPFLAAPPADAALPSGLPLNIVTDAAAPRTGMMAVLYSGDGGWVGLDKDVAGQLAHAGIPVVGMDSLSYFWSQRTPQGAARDLSAIIRGYSRHWHRPRVLLVGYSFGADVLPYIVGGLPAPQRTQVQRLSLLGLSPGADFQFHMSSWLDMDSTRQYPTVPAIKRLRGLPMLCVRGTLENDSACPSIPQGLAQMVVVPGGHHFDRNAPLLVTHMLKGLTI
;
A
#
# COMPACT_ATOMS: atom_id res chain seq x y z
N MET A 1 73.15 -29.17 -36.12
CA MET A 1 71.84 -28.48 -35.97
C MET A 1 71.63 -28.19 -34.49
N ILE A 2 71.79 -26.93 -34.08
CA ILE A 2 72.08 -26.52 -32.69
C ILE A 2 70.88 -25.77 -32.07
N ARG A 3 70.39 -26.33 -30.95
CA ARG A 3 69.78 -25.79 -29.71
C ARG A 3 68.98 -24.46 -29.69
N PHE A 4 67.76 -24.61 -29.13
CA PHE A 4 67.06 -23.80 -28.10
C PHE A 4 67.47 -22.33 -27.84
N ARG A 5 66.46 -21.44 -27.81
CA ARG A 5 66.19 -20.49 -26.69
C ARG A 5 64.83 -19.79 -26.88
N ARG A 6 63.91 -19.99 -25.93
CA ARG A 6 62.75 -19.09 -25.71
C ARG A 6 63.21 -17.98 -24.75
N ALA A 7 63.20 -16.73 -25.22
CA ALA A 7 63.54 -15.57 -24.42
C ALA A 7 62.34 -15.15 -23.53
N ARG A 8 62.60 -14.99 -22.23
CA ARG A 8 61.74 -14.26 -21.30
C ARG A 8 62.01 -12.77 -21.49
N LEU A 9 60.98 -11.98 -21.80
CA LEU A 9 61.07 -10.52 -21.74
C LEU A 9 60.53 -10.06 -20.38
N TRP A 10 61.43 -9.48 -19.58
CA TRP A 10 61.10 -8.67 -18.42
C TRP A 10 60.70 -7.27 -18.92
N LEU A 11 59.60 -6.73 -18.39
CA LEU A 11 59.28 -5.31 -18.50
C LEU A 11 59.14 -4.71 -17.10
N ILE A 12 59.79 -3.56 -16.98
CA ILE A 12 60.16 -2.78 -15.79
C ILE A 12 58.91 -2.14 -15.15
N PRO A 13 58.83 -2.04 -13.80
CA PRO A 13 57.79 -1.26 -13.14
C PRO A 13 58.26 0.19 -13.00
N GLY A 14 57.56 1.13 -13.65
CA GLY A 14 57.88 2.55 -13.55
C GLY A 14 56.79 3.47 -14.09
N LEU A 15 56.10 4.13 -13.16
CA LEU A 15 55.46 5.45 -13.29
C LEU A 15 54.30 5.60 -14.29
N LEU A 16 53.07 5.53 -13.75
CA LEU A 16 52.05 6.56 -13.95
C LEU A 16 51.19 6.64 -12.69
N ALA A 17 51.72 7.38 -11.72
CA ALA A 17 50.98 7.90 -10.58
C ALA A 17 50.26 9.17 -11.03
N ALA A 18 48.94 9.16 -11.06
CA ALA A 18 48.08 10.35 -10.94
C ALA A 18 46.59 9.92 -10.96
N ALA A 19 46.07 9.45 -9.83
CA ALA A 19 44.64 9.55 -9.46
C ALA A 19 44.40 8.79 -8.13
N ALA A 20 45.07 9.22 -7.06
CA ALA A 20 44.71 8.81 -5.71
C ALA A 20 44.95 9.99 -4.77
N LEU A 21 44.00 10.19 -3.85
CA LEU A 21 43.90 11.27 -2.85
C LEU A 21 43.34 12.62 -3.34
N LEU A 22 42.00 12.67 -3.42
CA LEU A 22 41.26 13.68 -2.66
C LEU A 22 40.35 12.95 -1.67
N LEU A 23 40.91 12.66 -0.49
CA LEU A 23 40.12 12.52 0.73
C LEU A 23 39.61 13.93 1.08
N SER A 24 38.30 14.14 0.99
CA SER A 24 37.61 15.11 1.82
C SER A 24 36.42 14.42 2.47
N THR A 25 36.63 14.17 3.76
CA THR A 25 35.66 13.80 4.78
C THR A 25 34.42 14.69 4.72
N SER A 26 33.24 14.10 4.55
CA SER A 26 31.96 14.68 4.96
C SER A 26 30.91 13.57 5.18
N ASN A 27 30.55 13.40 6.45
CA ASN A 27 29.31 12.85 6.99
C ASN A 27 29.04 11.34 6.95
N ALA A 28 29.77 10.66 7.84
CA ALA A 28 29.15 9.70 8.75
C ALA A 28 28.11 10.41 9.63
N SER A 29 26.85 10.43 9.20
CA SER A 29 25.67 10.62 10.06
C SER A 29 24.38 10.43 9.24
N ASN A 30 23.75 9.27 9.32
CA ASN A 30 22.30 9.21 9.06
C ASN A 30 21.62 8.01 9.76
N PRO A 31 21.30 8.10 11.05
CA PRO A 31 20.47 7.09 11.68
C PRO A 31 18.99 7.42 11.42
N ALA A 32 18.41 6.76 10.42
CA ALA A 32 16.97 6.62 10.08
C ALA A 32 16.26 7.67 9.18
N ARG A 33 16.57 8.96 9.20
CA ARG A 33 16.16 9.96 8.18
C ARG A 33 16.81 11.28 8.61
N ALA A 34 17.27 12.11 7.67
CA ALA A 34 17.39 13.53 7.97
C ALA A 34 15.99 14.00 8.39
N ALA A 35 15.89 14.78 9.46
CA ALA A 35 14.63 15.40 9.86
C ALA A 35 13.99 15.99 8.60
N ALA A 36 12.72 15.62 8.33
CA ALA A 36 12.00 16.31 7.27
C ALA A 36 11.88 17.75 7.73
N ASP A 37 12.48 18.68 6.98
CA ASP A 37 12.12 20.08 7.10
C ASP A 37 10.58 20.16 7.04
N PRO A 38 9.94 21.00 7.86
CA PRO A 38 8.51 21.20 7.77
C PRO A 38 8.19 21.53 6.32
N VAL A 39 7.41 20.65 5.66
CA VAL A 39 7.01 20.83 4.26
C VAL A 39 6.35 22.21 4.17
N PRO A 40 6.95 23.19 3.49
CA PRO A 40 6.29 24.46 3.26
C PRO A 40 4.96 24.16 2.59
N GLY A 41 3.88 24.82 3.02
CA GLY A 41 2.60 24.73 2.32
C GLY A 41 2.85 24.96 0.82
N ALA A 42 2.26 24.12 -0.03
CA ALA A 42 2.45 24.13 -1.47
C ALA A 42 1.99 25.48 -2.07
N THR A 43 2.85 26.49 -2.03
CA THR A 43 2.65 27.80 -2.66
C THR A 43 3.73 27.99 -3.71
N GLY A 44 3.47 27.48 -4.91
CA GLY A 44 4.34 27.57 -6.08
C GLY A 44 3.62 27.09 -7.34
N PRO A 45 4.20 27.31 -8.53
CA PRO A 45 3.55 26.92 -9.79
C PRO A 45 3.37 25.40 -9.87
N VAL A 46 2.25 24.97 -10.45
CA VAL A 46 2.01 23.56 -10.79
C VAL A 46 2.93 23.19 -11.95
N ALA A 47 3.72 22.14 -11.80
CA ALA A 47 4.54 21.62 -12.90
C ALA A 47 3.74 20.61 -13.73
N GLU A 48 3.61 20.87 -15.03
CA GLU A 48 2.90 20.01 -15.97
C GLU A 48 3.88 19.19 -16.80
N SER A 49 3.62 17.91 -16.94
CA SER A 49 4.40 17.00 -17.78
C SER A 49 3.48 15.92 -18.34
N GLN A 50 3.98 15.16 -19.31
CA GLN A 50 3.23 14.03 -19.86
C GLN A 50 4.15 12.88 -20.23
N TYR A 51 3.65 11.65 -20.13
CA TYR A 51 4.34 10.46 -20.60
C TYR A 51 3.35 9.41 -21.09
N SER A 52 3.80 8.46 -21.89
CA SER A 52 2.93 7.43 -22.46
C SER A 52 3.12 6.09 -21.76
N LEU A 53 2.01 5.38 -21.52
CA LEU A 53 1.99 4.00 -21.07
C LEU A 53 1.26 3.13 -22.10
N PRO A 54 1.80 1.95 -22.49
CA PRO A 54 1.19 1.11 -23.51
C PRO A 54 -0.28 0.74 -23.26
N SER A 55 -0.68 0.58 -21.98
CA SER A 55 -2.03 0.16 -21.58
C SER A 55 -3.01 1.31 -21.32
N LEU A 56 -2.54 2.57 -21.30
CA LEU A 56 -3.33 3.73 -20.87
C LEU A 56 -3.20 4.94 -21.82
N GLY A 57 -2.30 4.87 -22.79
CA GLY A 57 -1.98 5.99 -23.68
C GLY A 57 -1.22 7.10 -22.96
N ARG A 58 -1.48 8.34 -23.37
CA ARG A 58 -0.84 9.54 -22.81
C ARG A 58 -1.41 9.84 -21.43
N ILE A 59 -0.53 9.94 -20.44
CA ILE A 59 -0.80 10.34 -19.07
C ILE A 59 -0.40 11.80 -18.91
N ALA A 60 -1.36 12.67 -18.59
CA ALA A 60 -1.08 14.04 -18.19
C ALA A 60 -0.71 14.05 -16.70
N VAL A 61 0.32 14.79 -16.29
CA VAL A 61 0.80 14.80 -14.90
C VAL A 61 0.90 16.24 -14.42
N TYR A 62 0.26 16.52 -13.29
CA TYR A 62 0.25 17.81 -12.62
C TYR A 62 0.86 17.63 -11.24
N GLN A 63 2.04 18.20 -11.04
CA GLN A 63 2.78 18.07 -9.80
C GLN A 63 2.60 19.33 -8.94
N PRO A 64 2.28 19.19 -7.65
CA PRO A 64 2.17 20.31 -6.74
C PRO A 64 3.55 20.91 -6.47
N ALA A 65 3.59 22.16 -6.00
CA ALA A 65 4.81 22.70 -5.42
C ALA A 65 5.17 21.94 -4.14
N GLY A 66 6.36 21.37 -4.07
CA GLY A 66 6.84 20.61 -2.91
C GLY A 66 6.32 19.18 -2.82
N ALA A 67 6.37 18.59 -1.63
CA ALA A 67 5.99 17.19 -1.42
C ALA A 67 4.46 17.01 -1.57
N PRO A 68 3.98 16.04 -2.38
CA PRO A 68 2.55 15.80 -2.53
C PRO A 68 1.89 15.41 -1.20
N SER A 69 0.75 16.04 -0.89
CA SER A 69 -0.14 15.68 0.22
C SER A 69 -0.91 14.38 -0.05
N GLY A 70 -1.10 14.03 -1.33
CA GLY A 70 -1.57 12.72 -1.74
C GLY A 70 -1.65 12.58 -3.25
N VAL A 71 -2.02 11.38 -3.70
CA VAL A 71 -2.08 11.03 -5.13
C VAL A 71 -3.52 10.93 -5.63
N VAL A 72 -3.81 11.55 -6.77
CA VAL A 72 -5.10 11.50 -7.46
C VAL A 72 -4.91 10.95 -8.88
N LEU A 73 -5.67 9.93 -9.23
CA LEU A 73 -5.80 9.46 -10.60
C LEU A 73 -7.15 9.92 -11.15
N ALA A 74 -7.16 10.59 -12.29
CA ALA A 74 -8.35 11.21 -12.85
C ALA A 74 -8.71 10.60 -14.21
N LEU A 75 -9.90 10.04 -14.31
CA LEU A 75 -10.48 9.50 -15.54
C LEU A 75 -11.39 10.55 -16.18
N SER A 76 -11.09 10.94 -17.43
CA SER A 76 -11.91 11.89 -18.20
C SER A 76 -13.31 11.36 -18.50
N ASP A 77 -14.15 12.19 -19.11
CA ASP A 77 -15.37 11.70 -19.74
C ASP A 77 -15.07 11.04 -21.12
N SER A 78 -16.13 10.82 -21.91
CA SER A 78 -16.08 10.21 -23.24
C SER A 78 -15.37 11.05 -24.31
N HIS A 79 -15.17 12.35 -24.10
CA HIS A 79 -14.47 13.24 -25.04
C HIS A 79 -12.94 13.15 -24.90
N GLY A 80 -12.46 12.45 -23.87
CA GLY A 80 -11.04 12.29 -23.58
C GLY A 80 -10.50 13.40 -22.66
N TRP A 81 -9.18 13.43 -22.48
CA TRP A 81 -8.54 14.41 -21.61
C TRP A 81 -8.49 15.80 -22.27
N ASP A 82 -9.42 16.68 -21.89
CA ASP A 82 -9.62 18.04 -22.39
C ASP A 82 -9.16 19.13 -21.40
N GLU A 83 -9.37 20.41 -21.75
CA GLU A 83 -8.98 21.54 -20.89
C GLU A 83 -9.81 21.61 -19.60
N ASP A 84 -11.09 21.25 -19.61
CA ASP A 84 -11.90 21.22 -18.39
C ASP A 84 -11.38 20.18 -17.38
N SER A 85 -10.89 19.05 -17.87
CA SER A 85 -10.21 18.03 -17.06
C SER A 85 -8.85 18.52 -16.58
N ALA A 86 -8.09 19.21 -17.44
CA ALA A 86 -6.81 19.82 -17.11
C ALA A 86 -6.94 20.89 -16.02
N ASP A 87 -7.93 21.77 -16.10
CA ASP A 87 -8.19 22.82 -15.12
C ASP A 87 -8.56 22.24 -13.75
N THR A 88 -9.39 21.20 -13.73
CA THR A 88 -9.68 20.47 -12.49
C THR A 88 -8.39 19.87 -11.90
N ALA A 89 -7.51 19.29 -12.73
CA ALA A 89 -6.25 18.72 -12.29
C ALA A 89 -5.27 19.79 -11.76
N ARG A 90 -5.17 20.95 -12.42
CA ARG A 90 -4.41 22.12 -11.95
C ARG A 90 -4.91 22.61 -10.61
N LEU A 91 -6.23 22.70 -10.42
CA LEU A 91 -6.85 23.13 -9.15
C LEU A 91 -6.56 22.18 -7.99
N LEU A 92 -6.52 20.88 -8.27
CA LEU A 92 -6.13 19.84 -7.31
C LEU A 92 -4.64 19.90 -6.99
N ALA A 93 -3.79 20.06 -8.00
CA ALA A 93 -2.35 20.18 -7.83
C ALA A 93 -1.95 21.46 -7.07
N ALA A 94 -2.62 22.58 -7.34
CA ALA A 94 -2.46 23.82 -6.57
C ALA A 94 -2.84 23.65 -5.09
N ARG A 95 -3.55 22.59 -4.72
CA ARG A 95 -3.91 22.24 -3.33
C ARG A 95 -3.05 21.11 -2.77
N GLY A 96 -1.93 20.80 -3.42
CA GLY A 96 -0.94 19.84 -2.93
C GLY A 96 -1.15 18.41 -3.41
N ALA A 97 -2.08 18.13 -4.32
CA ALA A 97 -2.25 16.78 -4.86
C ALA A 97 -1.29 16.51 -6.03
N LEU A 98 -0.69 15.33 -6.10
CA LEU A 98 -0.10 14.83 -7.33
C LEU A 98 -1.22 14.23 -8.19
N VAL A 99 -1.46 14.78 -9.38
CA VAL A 99 -2.56 14.33 -10.25
C VAL A 99 -2.02 13.68 -11.51
N ALA A 100 -2.51 12.49 -11.84
CA ALA A 100 -2.34 11.89 -13.16
C ALA A 100 -3.69 11.78 -13.88
N GLY A 101 -3.78 12.46 -15.02
CA GLY A 101 -4.92 12.48 -15.92
C GLY A 101 -4.85 11.38 -16.98
N ILE A 102 -5.99 10.71 -17.17
CA ILE A 102 -6.15 9.52 -18.00
C ILE A 102 -7.33 9.76 -18.92
N SER A 103 -7.11 9.61 -20.23
CA SER A 103 -8.19 9.61 -21.21
C SER A 103 -8.99 8.30 -21.11
N THR A 104 -10.23 8.38 -20.65
CA THR A 104 -11.14 7.23 -20.53
C THR A 104 -11.36 6.50 -21.86
N PRO A 105 -11.66 7.16 -23.00
CA PRO A 105 -11.86 6.44 -24.26
C PRO A 105 -10.61 5.67 -24.71
N VAL A 106 -9.42 6.24 -24.51
CA VAL A 106 -8.14 5.57 -24.83
C VAL A 106 -7.92 4.36 -23.91
N PHE A 107 -8.20 4.49 -22.62
CA PHE A 107 -8.04 3.39 -21.68
C PHE A 107 -9.06 2.27 -21.95
N LEU A 108 -10.31 2.59 -22.25
CA LEU A 108 -11.32 1.60 -22.63
C LEU A 108 -10.94 0.88 -23.92
N GLN A 109 -10.42 1.58 -24.91
CA GLN A 109 -9.90 0.97 -26.13
C GLN A 109 -8.79 -0.05 -25.81
N ALA A 110 -7.83 0.31 -24.95
CA ALA A 110 -6.77 -0.59 -24.53
C ALA A 110 -7.28 -1.81 -23.75
N LEU A 111 -8.31 -1.65 -22.91
CA LEU A 111 -8.95 -2.76 -22.22
C LEU A 111 -9.68 -3.69 -23.20
N HIS A 112 -10.24 -3.14 -24.29
CA HIS A 112 -10.97 -3.90 -25.29
C HIS A 112 -10.08 -4.75 -26.22
N THR A 113 -8.82 -4.37 -26.42
CA THR A 113 -7.88 -5.15 -27.24
C THR A 113 -7.36 -6.40 -26.51
N SER A 114 -7.50 -6.47 -25.17
CA SER A 114 -7.14 -7.66 -24.39
C SER A 114 -8.03 -8.85 -24.75
N ARG A 115 -7.40 -10.01 -25.00
CA ARG A 115 -8.12 -11.28 -25.23
C ARG A 115 -8.82 -11.82 -23.97
N ARG A 116 -8.48 -11.31 -22.79
CA ARG A 116 -9.12 -11.66 -21.51
C ARG A 116 -10.35 -10.79 -21.26
N CYS A 117 -11.10 -11.10 -20.20
CA CYS A 117 -12.16 -10.24 -19.70
C CYS A 117 -11.60 -8.89 -19.19
N ILE A 118 -12.45 -7.86 -19.12
CA ILE A 118 -12.05 -6.52 -18.64
C ILE A 118 -11.81 -6.54 -17.13
N ASN A 119 -10.62 -6.09 -16.71
CA ASN A 119 -10.32 -5.69 -15.34
C ASN A 119 -9.41 -4.44 -15.34
N PRO A 120 -9.95 -3.25 -15.04
CA PRO A 120 -9.20 -1.99 -15.12
C PRO A 120 -8.19 -1.82 -13.98
N ASN A 121 -8.30 -2.60 -12.89
CA ASN A 121 -7.45 -2.41 -11.71
C ASN A 121 -5.97 -2.62 -12.01
N TYR A 122 -5.61 -3.57 -12.88
CA TYR A 122 -4.21 -3.81 -13.22
C TYR A 122 -3.56 -2.56 -13.83
N GLY A 123 -4.22 -1.92 -14.81
CA GLY A 123 -3.70 -0.70 -15.44
C GLY A 123 -3.62 0.47 -14.47
N ILE A 124 -4.69 0.72 -13.71
CA ILE A 124 -4.76 1.86 -12.78
C ILE A 124 -3.75 1.71 -11.63
N ILE A 125 -3.62 0.52 -11.03
CA ILE A 125 -2.65 0.27 -9.95
C ILE A 125 -1.21 0.34 -10.50
N ALA A 126 -0.97 -0.19 -11.70
CA ALA A 126 0.34 -0.08 -12.33
C ALA A 126 0.72 1.39 -12.59
N LEU A 127 -0.20 2.21 -13.08
CA LEU A 127 0.01 3.65 -13.21
C LEU A 127 0.30 4.33 -11.87
N ALA A 128 -0.50 4.04 -10.83
CA ALA A 128 -0.31 4.61 -9.51
C ALA A 128 1.12 4.37 -8.99
N ARG A 129 1.63 3.15 -9.19
CA ARG A 129 2.96 2.72 -8.77
C ARG A 129 4.06 3.33 -9.64
N ASP A 130 3.92 3.25 -10.97
CA ASP A 130 4.87 3.81 -11.94
C ASP A 130 5.05 5.33 -11.73
N LEU A 131 3.95 6.07 -11.60
CA LEU A 131 3.97 7.51 -11.33
C LEU A 131 4.79 7.85 -10.08
N GLN A 132 4.50 7.17 -8.98
CA GLN A 132 5.14 7.45 -7.69
C GLN A 132 6.62 7.03 -7.65
N HIS A 133 7.00 5.98 -8.40
CA HIS A 133 8.39 5.62 -8.58
C HIS A 133 9.15 6.64 -9.43
N ARG A 134 8.57 7.11 -10.55
CA ARG A 134 9.19 8.14 -11.40
C ARG A 134 9.47 9.43 -10.63
N LEU A 135 8.61 9.77 -9.70
CA LEU A 135 8.75 10.96 -8.85
C LEU A 135 9.48 10.68 -7.53
N ALA A 136 10.02 9.46 -7.36
CA ALA A 136 10.79 9.04 -6.19
C ALA A 136 10.09 9.39 -4.86
N LEU A 137 8.76 9.18 -4.79
CA LEU A 137 8.04 9.44 -3.55
C LEU A 137 8.59 8.52 -2.44
N PRO A 138 8.78 9.03 -1.21
CA PRO A 138 9.47 8.29 -0.15
C PRO A 138 8.64 7.15 0.45
N MET A 139 7.34 7.14 0.20
CA MET A 139 6.38 6.13 0.64
C MET A 139 5.30 5.99 -0.43
N TYR A 140 4.77 4.78 -0.60
CA TYR A 140 3.62 4.57 -1.47
C TYR A 140 2.38 5.21 -0.84
N ASP A 141 1.73 6.10 -1.57
CA ASP A 141 0.44 6.64 -1.21
C ASP A 141 -0.65 6.02 -2.08
N LYS A 142 -1.65 5.38 -1.45
CA LYS A 142 -2.79 4.82 -2.18
C LYS A 142 -3.56 5.96 -2.84
N PRO A 143 -3.86 5.89 -4.15
CA PRO A 143 -4.48 7.01 -4.82
C PRO A 143 -5.96 7.16 -4.43
N VAL A 144 -6.46 8.38 -4.56
CA VAL A 144 -7.89 8.63 -4.78
C VAL A 144 -8.15 8.53 -6.28
N LEU A 145 -9.15 7.75 -6.68
CA LEU A 145 -9.58 7.67 -8.07
C LEU A 145 -10.77 8.61 -8.29
N ILE A 146 -10.68 9.52 -9.24
CA ILE A 146 -11.81 10.37 -9.65
C ILE A 146 -12.20 10.06 -11.08
N GLY A 147 -13.49 10.15 -11.39
CA GLY A 147 -13.98 10.02 -12.76
C GLY A 147 -15.13 10.98 -13.04
N ARG A 148 -15.24 11.41 -14.31
CA ARG A 148 -16.33 12.24 -14.83
C ARG A 148 -17.08 11.49 -15.92
N GLY A 149 -18.41 11.56 -15.96
CA GLY A 149 -19.23 10.95 -17.01
C GLY A 149 -18.94 9.46 -17.22
N GLU A 150 -18.45 9.09 -18.41
CA GLU A 150 -18.02 7.73 -18.71
C GLU A 150 -16.87 7.24 -17.77
N GLY A 151 -15.91 8.11 -17.46
CA GLY A 151 -14.86 7.83 -16.49
C GLY A 151 -15.38 7.60 -15.07
N ALA A 152 -16.51 8.22 -14.70
CA ALA A 152 -17.18 7.95 -13.42
C ALA A 152 -17.76 6.53 -13.37
N ALA A 153 -18.34 6.05 -14.47
CA ALA A 153 -18.82 4.68 -14.59
C ALA A 153 -17.67 3.66 -14.49
N LEU A 154 -16.57 3.93 -15.20
CA LEU A 154 -15.34 3.13 -15.14
C LEU A 154 -14.72 3.14 -13.74
N ALA A 155 -14.69 4.29 -13.04
CA ALA A 155 -14.16 4.41 -11.69
C ALA A 155 -14.97 3.56 -10.68
N TYR A 156 -16.30 3.59 -10.76
CA TYR A 156 -17.17 2.72 -9.94
C TYR A 156 -16.93 1.24 -10.25
N ALA A 157 -16.89 0.86 -11.53
CA ALA A 157 -16.67 -0.52 -11.93
C ALA A 157 -15.29 -1.02 -11.47
N THR A 158 -14.28 -0.18 -11.58
CA THR A 158 -12.92 -0.41 -11.04
C THR A 158 -12.97 -0.68 -9.54
N LEU A 159 -13.63 0.19 -8.77
CA LEU A 159 -13.77 0.04 -7.32
C LEU A 159 -14.48 -1.26 -6.93
N ALA A 160 -15.60 -1.56 -7.57
CA ALA A 160 -16.38 -2.74 -7.26
C ALA A 160 -15.67 -4.04 -7.70
N ALA A 161 -14.89 -4.00 -8.78
CA ALA A 161 -14.11 -5.14 -9.26
C ALA A 161 -12.78 -5.32 -8.51
N GLY A 162 -12.27 -4.25 -7.88
CA GLY A 162 -10.91 -4.18 -7.37
C GLY A 162 -10.67 -5.01 -6.12
N PRO A 163 -9.40 -5.39 -5.88
CA PRO A 163 -9.02 -6.00 -4.61
C PRO A 163 -9.29 -5.01 -3.46
N ASN A 164 -9.51 -5.54 -2.27
CA ASN A 164 -9.79 -4.72 -1.09
C ASN A 164 -8.67 -3.68 -0.89
N GLY A 165 -9.00 -2.38 -0.87
CA GLY A 165 -8.08 -1.32 -0.41
C GLY A 165 -6.99 -0.86 -1.37
N ALA A 166 -7.19 -0.95 -2.69
CA ALA A 166 -6.29 -0.33 -3.69
C ALA A 166 -6.38 1.21 -3.72
N TYR A 167 -7.52 1.77 -3.30
CA TYR A 167 -7.83 3.20 -3.34
C TYR A 167 -8.18 3.72 -1.95
N LYS A 168 -7.81 4.97 -1.63
CA LYS A 168 -8.29 5.66 -0.44
C LYS A 168 -9.79 5.95 -0.52
N ALA A 169 -10.23 6.40 -1.68
CA ALA A 169 -11.62 6.68 -2.02
C ALA A 169 -11.79 6.70 -3.55
N VAL A 170 -13.04 6.61 -3.99
CA VAL A 170 -13.42 6.84 -5.38
C VAL A 170 -14.51 7.89 -5.46
N LEU A 171 -14.32 8.91 -6.29
CA LEU A 171 -15.28 9.98 -6.51
C LEU A 171 -15.78 9.93 -7.96
N SER A 172 -17.09 10.03 -8.14
CA SER A 172 -17.72 9.95 -9.46
C SER A 172 -18.59 11.19 -9.69
N GLN A 173 -18.24 12.00 -10.68
CA GLN A 173 -19.03 13.13 -11.18
C GLN A 173 -19.85 12.68 -12.39
N ASP A 174 -21.12 13.10 -12.47
CA ASP A 174 -22.02 12.77 -13.58
C ASP A 174 -22.16 11.26 -13.83
N PHE A 175 -22.21 10.50 -12.73
CA PHE A 175 -22.24 9.06 -12.75
C PHE A 175 -23.52 8.51 -13.41
N THR A 176 -23.32 7.58 -14.33
CA THR A 176 -24.34 6.61 -14.73
C THR A 176 -23.80 5.19 -14.54
N PRO A 177 -24.65 4.20 -14.23
CA PRO A 177 -24.21 2.82 -14.05
C PRO A 177 -24.11 2.07 -15.39
N PHE A 178 -23.78 2.78 -16.47
CA PHE A 178 -23.69 2.23 -17.82
C PHE A 178 -22.34 2.58 -18.41
N LEU A 179 -21.79 1.65 -19.18
CA LEU A 179 -20.56 1.86 -19.90
C LEU A 179 -20.65 1.16 -21.25
N ASP A 180 -20.31 1.88 -22.31
CA ASP A 180 -20.28 1.32 -23.65
C ASP A 180 -19.11 0.35 -23.79
N GLY A 181 -19.29 -0.69 -24.60
CA GLY A 181 -18.23 -1.67 -24.85
C GLY A 181 -18.73 -3.05 -25.24
N GLY A 182 -17.86 -3.79 -25.92
CA GLY A 182 -18.19 -5.11 -26.47
C GLY A 182 -17.57 -6.30 -25.72
N ARG A 183 -16.74 -6.06 -24.70
CA ARG A 183 -15.96 -7.13 -24.05
C ARG A 183 -16.49 -7.45 -22.65
N PRO A 184 -16.60 -8.75 -22.28
CA PRO A 184 -17.12 -9.13 -20.98
C PRO A 184 -16.20 -8.71 -19.83
N TRP A 185 -16.80 -8.32 -18.72
CA TRP A 185 -16.09 -7.97 -17.48
C TRP A 185 -15.68 -9.21 -16.70
N CYS A 186 -14.51 -9.15 -16.06
CA CYS A 186 -14.06 -10.25 -15.20
C CYS A 186 -14.98 -10.37 -13.98
N ARG A 187 -15.25 -11.61 -13.57
CA ARG A 187 -15.88 -11.90 -12.28
C ARG A 187 -14.84 -11.63 -11.17
N SER A 188 -14.88 -10.42 -10.62
CA SER A 188 -13.93 -9.97 -9.60
C SER A 188 -14.62 -9.09 -8.57
N GLY A 189 -14.12 -9.17 -7.33
CA GLY A 189 -14.63 -8.39 -6.21
C GLY A 189 -16.13 -8.59 -6.00
N SER A 190 -16.84 -7.47 -5.96
CA SER A 190 -18.29 -7.40 -5.76
C SER A 190 -19.02 -6.81 -6.97
N LEU A 191 -18.32 -6.58 -8.08
CA LEU A 191 -18.89 -6.07 -9.32
C LEU A 191 -19.90 -7.08 -9.88
N LYS A 192 -21.08 -6.56 -10.23
CA LYS A 192 -22.08 -7.27 -11.03
C LYS A 192 -22.34 -6.44 -12.27
N ALA A 193 -22.08 -7.02 -13.44
CA ALA A 193 -22.28 -6.41 -14.74
C ALA A 193 -23.21 -7.30 -15.58
N ALA A 194 -24.15 -6.68 -16.28
CA ALA A 194 -25.04 -7.35 -17.22
C ALA A 194 -24.90 -6.70 -18.60
N PRO A 195 -24.83 -7.48 -19.69
CA PRO A 195 -24.79 -6.91 -21.03
C PRO A 195 -26.09 -6.17 -21.35
N VAL A 196 -25.98 -5.06 -22.06
CA VAL A 196 -27.08 -4.27 -22.62
C VAL A 196 -26.78 -3.90 -24.07
N HIS A 197 -27.73 -3.26 -24.76
CA HIS A 197 -27.48 -2.75 -26.11
C HIS A 197 -26.30 -1.78 -26.11
N HIS A 198 -25.24 -2.11 -26.86
CA HIS A 198 -23.95 -1.38 -26.94
C HIS A 198 -23.08 -1.30 -25.66
N GLY A 199 -23.32 -2.10 -24.63
CA GLY A 199 -22.48 -1.98 -23.43
C GLY A 199 -22.82 -2.91 -22.27
N PHE A 200 -22.50 -2.42 -21.06
CA PHE A 200 -22.78 -3.10 -19.80
C PHE A 200 -23.49 -2.16 -18.83
N ALA A 201 -24.51 -2.70 -18.16
CA ALA A 201 -25.13 -2.09 -17.00
C ALA A 201 -24.54 -2.70 -15.72
N PHE A 202 -24.09 -1.85 -14.81
CA PHE A 202 -23.60 -2.27 -13.51
C PHE A 202 -24.71 -2.26 -12.47
N ALA A 203 -24.71 -3.25 -11.57
CA ALA A 203 -25.60 -3.24 -10.41
C ALA A 203 -24.90 -2.61 -9.18
N PRO A 204 -25.65 -2.10 -8.19
CA PRO A 204 -25.10 -1.63 -6.93
C PRO A 204 -24.37 -2.76 -6.19
N SER A 205 -23.11 -2.51 -5.81
CA SER A 205 -22.35 -3.41 -4.95
C SER A 205 -22.56 -3.05 -3.48
N ARG A 206 -22.91 -4.06 -2.66
CA ARG A 206 -23.06 -3.93 -1.20
C ARG A 206 -21.74 -4.07 -0.42
N LYS A 207 -20.64 -4.34 -1.12
CA LYS A 207 -19.33 -4.66 -0.53
C LYS A 207 -18.24 -3.85 -1.25
N LEU A 208 -18.44 -2.54 -1.33
CA LEU A 208 -17.41 -1.64 -1.87
C LEU A 208 -16.21 -1.63 -0.92
N PRO A 209 -14.98 -1.80 -1.43
CA PRO A 209 -13.80 -1.97 -0.58
C PRO A 209 -13.25 -0.66 0.01
N SER A 210 -13.68 0.48 -0.53
CA SER A 210 -13.30 1.83 -0.10
C SER A 210 -14.50 2.78 -0.23
N PRO A 211 -14.50 3.95 0.44
CA PRO A 211 -15.54 4.95 0.29
C PRO A 211 -15.79 5.33 -1.18
N TRP A 212 -17.06 5.32 -1.58
CA TRP A 212 -17.51 5.80 -2.88
C TRP A 212 -18.43 7.00 -2.71
N ILE A 213 -18.07 8.11 -3.38
CA ILE A 213 -18.80 9.36 -3.29
C ILE A 213 -19.23 9.78 -4.69
N VAL A 214 -20.54 9.90 -4.90
CA VAL A 214 -21.10 10.44 -6.13
C VAL A 214 -21.37 11.92 -5.91
N LEU A 215 -20.83 12.75 -6.79
CA LEU A 215 -21.05 14.19 -6.83
C LEU A 215 -22.03 14.49 -7.96
N SER A 216 -23.01 15.34 -7.69
CA SER A 216 -23.95 15.84 -8.69
C SER A 216 -24.13 17.33 -8.50
N ASP A 217 -24.01 18.09 -9.58
CA ASP A 217 -24.21 19.54 -9.67
C ASP A 217 -25.68 19.94 -9.85
N VAL A 218 -26.54 18.96 -10.15
CA VAL A 218 -27.98 19.08 -10.29
C VAL A 218 -28.72 18.18 -9.30
N ARG A 219 -30.03 18.37 -9.16
CA ARG A 219 -30.86 17.48 -8.33
C ARG A 219 -30.75 16.04 -8.86
N PRO A 220 -30.24 15.07 -8.05
CA PRO A 220 -30.06 13.71 -8.53
C PRO A 220 -31.39 13.04 -8.85
N ARG A 221 -31.46 12.33 -9.99
CA ARG A 221 -32.65 11.57 -10.38
C ARG A 221 -32.97 10.47 -9.35
N PRO A 222 -34.25 10.10 -9.12
CA PRO A 222 -34.61 9.06 -8.15
C PRO A 222 -33.92 7.71 -8.38
N ALA A 223 -33.62 7.36 -9.65
CA ALA A 223 -32.89 6.15 -9.98
C ALA A 223 -31.44 6.15 -9.42
N LEU A 224 -30.74 7.28 -9.53
CA LEU A 224 -29.39 7.44 -8.99
C LEU A 224 -29.40 7.37 -7.46
N GLN A 225 -30.35 8.04 -6.81
CA GLN A 225 -30.51 7.98 -5.35
C GLN A 225 -30.70 6.54 -4.86
N ARG A 226 -31.58 5.77 -5.52
CA ARG A 226 -31.79 4.34 -5.21
C ARG A 226 -30.55 3.50 -5.49
N PHE A 227 -29.82 3.78 -6.56
CA PHE A 227 -28.59 3.06 -6.89
C PHE A 227 -27.56 3.22 -5.76
N VAL A 228 -27.26 4.47 -5.38
CA VAL A 228 -26.29 4.78 -4.33
C VAL A 228 -26.75 4.19 -2.99
N ALA A 229 -28.02 4.35 -2.62
CA ALA A 229 -28.55 3.79 -1.38
C ALA A 229 -28.40 2.26 -1.29
N ARG A 230 -28.59 1.54 -2.41
CA ARG A 230 -28.45 0.07 -2.46
C ARG A 230 -27.01 -0.43 -2.29
N THR A 231 -26.01 0.44 -2.38
CA THR A 231 -24.62 0.08 -2.05
C THR A 231 -24.38 -0.01 -0.54
N GLY A 232 -25.25 0.60 0.29
CA GLY A 232 -25.12 0.64 1.75
C GLY A 232 -24.08 1.63 2.26
N SER A 233 -22.90 1.68 1.64
CA SER A 233 -21.78 2.56 2.04
C SER A 233 -21.58 3.79 1.14
N GLY A 234 -22.13 3.79 -0.07
CA GLY A 234 -22.03 4.91 -1.00
C GLY A 234 -22.67 6.18 -0.45
N ARG A 235 -22.12 7.33 -0.86
CA ARG A 235 -22.59 8.65 -0.46
C ARG A 235 -22.91 9.47 -1.71
N LEU A 236 -24.08 10.08 -1.72
CA LEU A 236 -24.50 11.01 -2.77
C LEU A 236 -24.43 12.42 -2.20
N VAL A 237 -23.70 13.30 -2.88
CA VAL A 237 -23.53 14.70 -2.50
C VAL A 237 -24.03 15.56 -3.64
N THR A 238 -25.02 16.40 -3.35
CA THR A 238 -25.52 17.41 -4.28
C THR A 238 -24.82 18.72 -4.02
N ALA A 239 -24.06 19.20 -4.98
CA ALA A 239 -23.46 20.53 -4.97
C ALA A 239 -24.52 21.59 -5.33
N ALA A 240 -24.34 22.82 -4.84
CA ALA A 240 -25.09 23.93 -5.39
C ALA A 240 -24.69 24.15 -6.86
N LYS A 241 -25.61 24.71 -7.66
CA LYS A 241 -25.35 24.99 -9.08
C LYS A 241 -24.09 25.84 -9.22
N GLY A 242 -23.16 25.40 -10.07
CA GLY A 242 -21.86 26.06 -10.28
C GLY A 242 -20.82 25.83 -9.18
N GLN A 243 -21.10 25.01 -8.15
CA GLN A 243 -20.17 24.70 -7.05
C GLN A 243 -19.64 23.26 -7.11
N GLY A 244 -19.68 22.61 -8.27
CA GLY A 244 -19.24 21.23 -8.46
C GLY A 244 -17.78 21.02 -8.04
N GLU A 245 -16.89 21.94 -8.42
CA GLU A 245 -15.47 21.88 -8.05
C GLU A 245 -15.23 22.08 -6.57
N VAL A 246 -15.91 23.05 -5.95
CA VAL A 246 -15.83 23.29 -4.50
C VAL A 246 -16.29 22.03 -3.74
N ALA A 247 -17.38 21.41 -4.19
CA ALA A 247 -17.85 20.16 -3.63
C ALA A 247 -16.81 19.04 -3.82
N LEU A 248 -16.23 18.88 -5.00
CA LEU A 248 -15.15 17.90 -5.26
C LEU A 248 -14.00 18.09 -4.28
N LEU A 249 -13.44 19.29 -4.21
CA LEU A 249 -12.31 19.62 -3.33
C LEU A 249 -12.64 19.36 -1.86
N SER A 250 -13.82 19.76 -1.40
CA SER A 250 -14.26 19.54 -0.02
C SER A 250 -14.35 18.06 0.34
N ARG A 251 -14.75 17.20 -0.62
CA ARG A 251 -14.87 15.75 -0.42
C ARG A 251 -13.55 15.00 -0.60
N LEU A 252 -12.61 15.56 -1.35
CA LEU A 252 -11.27 15.01 -1.53
C LEU A 252 -10.35 15.31 -0.34
N ARG A 253 -10.50 16.48 0.30
CA ARG A 253 -9.64 16.96 1.39
C ARG A 253 -9.35 15.92 2.49
N PRO A 254 -10.33 15.17 3.03
CA PRO A 254 -10.06 14.18 4.08
C PRO A 254 -9.14 13.03 3.65
N PHE A 255 -9.00 12.77 2.34
CA PHE A 255 -8.16 11.70 1.80
C PHE A 255 -6.77 12.19 1.39
N LEU A 256 -6.57 13.50 1.27
CA LEU A 256 -5.29 14.14 0.97
C LEU A 256 -4.65 14.78 2.21
N ALA A 257 -5.43 15.09 3.25
CA ALA A 257 -4.88 15.63 4.48
C ALA A 257 -4.10 14.55 5.25
N ALA A 258 -2.92 14.92 5.76
CA ALA A 258 -2.28 14.12 6.78
C ALA A 258 -3.22 14.04 8.00
N PRO A 259 -3.38 12.86 8.62
CA PRO A 259 -4.15 12.74 9.85
C PRO A 259 -3.54 13.66 10.92
N PRO A 260 -4.37 14.22 11.82
CA PRO A 260 -3.86 15.02 12.94
C PRO A 260 -2.83 14.21 13.72
N ALA A 261 -1.62 14.74 13.87
CA ALA A 261 -0.57 14.10 14.64
C ALA A 261 -0.69 14.50 16.11
N ASP A 262 -0.86 13.51 16.98
CA ASP A 262 -0.54 13.69 18.39
C ASP A 262 0.98 13.74 18.51
N ALA A 263 1.52 14.87 18.99
CA ALA A 263 2.97 15.06 19.15
C ALA A 263 3.63 14.01 20.07
N ALA A 264 2.84 13.33 20.91
CA ALA A 264 3.32 12.25 21.76
C ALA A 264 3.44 10.89 21.03
N LEU A 265 2.86 10.75 19.84
CA LEU A 265 2.87 9.52 19.04
C LEU A 265 3.83 9.64 17.84
N PRO A 266 4.39 8.52 17.37
CA PRO A 266 5.23 8.54 16.17
C PRO A 266 4.47 9.07 14.95
N SER A 267 5.04 10.07 14.29
CA SER A 267 4.52 10.66 13.06
C SER A 267 5.36 10.25 11.83
N GLY A 268 4.81 10.45 10.63
CA GLY A 268 5.55 10.21 9.38
C GLY A 268 5.73 8.74 9.02
N LEU A 269 4.98 7.85 9.69
CA LEU A 269 4.90 6.42 9.41
C LEU A 269 3.51 6.09 8.85
N PRO A 270 3.37 5.09 7.96
CA PRO A 270 2.09 4.72 7.36
C PRO A 270 1.29 3.81 8.31
N LEU A 271 0.89 4.38 9.45
CA LEU A 271 0.21 3.67 10.53
C LEU A 271 -1.31 3.66 10.34
N ASN A 272 -1.92 2.53 10.69
CA ASN A 272 -3.36 2.30 10.70
C ASN A 272 -3.77 1.92 12.12
N ILE A 273 -4.59 2.76 12.75
CA ILE A 273 -4.99 2.56 14.14
C ILE A 273 -6.34 1.84 14.18
N VAL A 274 -6.38 0.68 14.81
CA VAL A 274 -7.60 -0.14 14.94
C VAL A 274 -7.90 -0.36 16.41
N THR A 275 -9.05 0.14 16.84
CA THR A 275 -9.54 0.06 18.22
C THR A 275 -11.01 -0.30 18.21
N ASP A 276 -11.47 -1.03 19.21
CA ASP A 276 -12.89 -1.25 19.48
C ASP A 276 -13.22 -0.68 20.86
N ALA A 277 -14.01 0.39 20.89
CA ALA A 277 -14.39 1.06 22.13
C ALA A 277 -15.38 0.24 22.98
N ALA A 278 -16.08 -0.72 22.36
CA ALA A 278 -17.01 -1.61 23.04
C ALA A 278 -16.33 -2.88 23.59
N ALA A 279 -15.08 -3.15 23.21
CA ALA A 279 -14.36 -4.32 23.65
C ALA A 279 -13.86 -4.22 25.11
N PRO A 280 -13.66 -5.36 25.81
CA PRO A 280 -13.05 -5.39 27.13
C PRO A 280 -11.69 -4.70 27.15
N ARG A 281 -11.33 -4.07 28.27
CA ARG A 281 -10.00 -3.47 28.43
C ARG A 281 -8.99 -4.53 28.87
N THR A 282 -7.96 -4.78 28.07
CA THR A 282 -6.92 -5.80 28.32
C THR A 282 -5.58 -5.17 28.71
N GLY A 283 -4.61 -5.92 29.23
CA GLY A 283 -3.27 -5.37 29.49
C GLY A 283 -2.41 -5.16 28.23
N MET A 284 -2.94 -5.46 27.05
CA MET A 284 -2.16 -5.70 25.84
C MET A 284 -2.48 -4.73 24.69
N MET A 285 -1.50 -4.54 23.81
CA MET A 285 -1.66 -3.95 22.49
C MET A 285 -0.95 -4.82 21.46
N ALA A 286 -1.25 -4.61 20.18
CA ALA A 286 -0.55 -5.26 19.09
C ALA A 286 0.10 -4.27 18.13
N VAL A 287 1.22 -4.66 17.54
CA VAL A 287 1.78 -4.02 16.34
C VAL A 287 1.78 -5.04 15.22
N LEU A 288 1.10 -4.72 14.11
CA LEU A 288 0.93 -5.61 12.97
C LEU A 288 1.64 -5.05 11.74
N TYR A 289 2.53 -5.81 11.10
CA TYR A 289 3.11 -5.49 9.80
C TYR A 289 2.40 -6.27 8.71
N SER A 290 1.84 -5.56 7.73
CA SER A 290 1.05 -6.17 6.67
C SER A 290 1.88 -6.96 5.65
N GLY A 291 1.18 -7.65 4.74
CA GLY A 291 1.80 -8.18 3.51
C GLY A 291 2.23 -7.10 2.51
N ASP A 292 2.76 -7.55 1.37
CA ASP A 292 3.27 -6.73 0.26
C ASP A 292 2.16 -5.95 -0.50
N GLY A 293 0.91 -6.36 -0.35
CA GLY A 293 -0.27 -5.62 -0.82
C GLY A 293 -0.62 -4.37 0.00
N GLY A 294 0.08 -4.14 1.13
CA GLY A 294 -0.19 -3.07 2.08
C GLY A 294 -1.34 -3.38 3.03
N TRP A 295 -1.92 -2.37 3.69
CA TRP A 295 -2.94 -2.56 4.73
C TRP A 295 -4.31 -2.89 4.13
N VAL A 296 -4.57 -4.17 3.84
CA VAL A 296 -5.76 -4.63 3.11
C VAL A 296 -6.25 -6.01 3.57
N GLY A 297 -7.48 -6.39 3.20
CA GLY A 297 -7.98 -7.76 3.36
C GLY A 297 -7.70 -8.37 4.75
N LEU A 298 -6.94 -9.46 4.76
CA LEU A 298 -6.63 -10.23 5.96
C LEU A 298 -5.98 -9.38 7.07
N ASP A 299 -5.12 -8.42 6.73
CA ASP A 299 -4.46 -7.54 7.70
C ASP A 299 -5.48 -6.77 8.54
N LYS A 300 -6.48 -6.20 7.86
CA LYS A 300 -7.59 -5.49 8.50
C LYS A 300 -8.45 -6.42 9.32
N ASP A 301 -8.73 -7.61 8.79
CA ASP A 301 -9.59 -8.59 9.45
C ASP A 301 -8.94 -9.10 10.75
N VAL A 302 -7.64 -9.44 10.73
CA VAL A 302 -6.87 -9.83 11.92
C VAL A 302 -6.81 -8.68 12.93
N ALA A 303 -6.51 -7.45 12.48
CA ALA A 303 -6.48 -6.30 13.36
C ALA A 303 -7.84 -6.02 14.01
N GLY A 304 -8.93 -6.14 13.26
CA GLY A 304 -10.30 -5.98 13.76
C GLY A 304 -10.65 -7.05 14.81
N GLN A 305 -10.28 -8.30 14.57
CA GLN A 305 -10.51 -9.40 15.53
C GLN A 305 -9.70 -9.21 16.83
N LEU A 306 -8.45 -8.75 16.73
CA LEU A 306 -7.64 -8.39 17.92
C LEU A 306 -8.26 -7.23 18.69
N ALA A 307 -8.68 -6.17 17.99
CA ALA A 307 -9.33 -5.02 18.61
C ALA A 307 -10.62 -5.42 19.32
N HIS A 308 -11.44 -6.27 18.70
CA HIS A 308 -12.65 -6.81 19.30
C HIS A 308 -12.39 -7.68 20.54
N ALA A 309 -11.24 -8.36 20.59
CA ALA A 309 -10.75 -9.06 21.77
C ALA A 309 -10.15 -8.11 22.83
N GLY A 310 -10.24 -6.79 22.64
CA GLY A 310 -9.77 -5.78 23.58
C GLY A 310 -8.29 -5.41 23.46
N ILE A 311 -7.63 -5.83 22.36
CA ILE A 311 -6.22 -5.57 22.07
C ILE A 311 -6.15 -4.54 20.94
N PRO A 312 -5.98 -3.24 21.24
CA PRO A 312 -5.84 -2.22 20.20
C PRO A 312 -4.58 -2.48 19.36
N VAL A 313 -4.68 -2.18 18.06
CA VAL A 313 -3.65 -2.52 17.06
C VAL A 313 -3.11 -1.25 16.42
N VAL A 314 -1.78 -1.16 16.36
CA VAL A 314 -1.07 -0.26 15.45
C VAL A 314 -0.60 -1.06 14.24
N GLY A 315 -1.20 -0.79 13.09
CA GLY A 315 -0.91 -1.46 11.82
C GLY A 315 0.10 -0.70 10.98
N MET A 316 1.24 -1.30 10.63
CA MET A 316 2.17 -0.78 9.64
C MET A 316 1.77 -1.28 8.24
N ASP A 317 1.50 -0.36 7.31
CA ASP A 317 1.36 -0.68 5.89
C ASP A 317 2.75 -0.95 5.29
N SER A 318 3.10 -2.22 5.12
CA SER A 318 4.42 -2.64 4.64
C SER A 318 4.70 -2.17 3.21
N LEU A 319 3.69 -2.12 2.33
CA LEU A 319 3.86 -1.61 0.96
C LEU A 319 4.30 -0.14 0.98
N SER A 320 3.63 0.67 1.79
CA SER A 320 3.98 2.09 1.95
C SER A 320 5.32 2.28 2.63
N TYR A 321 5.58 1.55 3.71
CA TYR A 321 6.77 1.72 4.54
C TYR A 321 8.06 1.29 3.81
N PHE A 322 8.03 0.15 3.12
CA PHE A 322 9.17 -0.40 2.38
C PHE A 322 9.17 -0.04 0.88
N TRP A 323 8.33 0.91 0.47
CA TRP A 323 8.35 1.48 -0.88
C TRP A 323 9.75 2.00 -1.28
N SER A 324 10.44 2.58 -0.30
CA SER A 324 11.86 2.91 -0.37
C SER A 324 12.65 2.01 0.57
N GLN A 325 13.90 1.72 0.23
CA GLN A 325 14.76 0.85 1.00
C GLN A 325 14.86 1.27 2.47
N ARG A 326 14.71 0.31 3.38
CA ARG A 326 14.91 0.47 4.82
C ARG A 326 16.09 -0.37 5.29
N THR A 327 16.66 0.00 6.44
CA THR A 327 17.62 -0.86 7.14
C THR A 327 16.92 -1.57 8.30
N PRO A 328 17.33 -2.80 8.67
CA PRO A 328 16.80 -3.48 9.85
C PRO A 328 16.86 -2.63 11.12
N GLN A 329 17.97 -1.91 11.33
CA GLN A 329 18.16 -1.02 12.48
C GLN A 329 17.26 0.22 12.43
N GLY A 330 17.03 0.78 11.24
CA GLY A 330 16.07 1.88 11.06
C GLY A 330 14.66 1.44 11.42
N ALA A 331 14.22 0.30 10.87
CA ALA A 331 12.91 -0.26 11.17
C ALA A 331 12.76 -0.66 12.64
N ALA A 332 13.83 -1.11 13.31
CA ALA A 332 13.81 -1.38 14.74
C ALA A 332 13.60 -0.11 15.59
N ARG A 333 14.18 1.03 15.18
CA ARG A 333 13.95 2.33 15.83
C ARG A 333 12.49 2.77 15.68
N ASP A 334 11.92 2.61 14.50
CA ASP A 334 10.52 2.95 14.24
C ASP A 334 9.57 2.07 15.05
N LEU A 335 9.80 0.74 15.09
CA LEU A 335 9.04 -0.17 15.94
C LEU A 335 9.18 0.18 17.43
N SER A 336 10.39 0.53 17.88
CA SER A 336 10.62 0.98 19.26
C SER A 336 9.82 2.25 19.60
N ALA A 337 9.75 3.20 18.67
CA ALA A 337 8.95 4.41 18.82
C ALA A 337 7.45 4.10 18.89
N ILE A 338 6.95 3.20 18.04
CA ILE A 338 5.55 2.73 18.06
C ILE A 338 5.22 2.10 19.40
N ILE A 339 6.01 1.11 19.84
CA ILE A 339 5.80 0.42 21.12
C ILE A 339 5.78 1.44 22.25
N ARG A 340 6.80 2.32 22.34
CA ARG A 340 6.93 3.28 23.43
C ARG A 340 5.78 4.30 23.46
N GLY A 341 5.37 4.83 22.30
CA GLY A 341 4.33 5.85 22.22
C GLY A 341 2.97 5.27 22.55
N TYR A 342 2.57 4.20 21.86
CA TYR A 342 1.23 3.63 22.00
C TYR A 342 1.05 2.83 23.30
N SER A 343 2.08 2.16 23.82
CA SER A 343 1.95 1.45 25.11
C SER A 343 1.70 2.42 26.26
N ARG A 344 2.32 3.61 26.23
CA ARG A 344 2.06 4.69 27.18
C ARG A 344 0.70 5.33 26.95
N HIS A 345 0.39 5.71 25.73
CA HIS A 345 -0.87 6.38 25.39
C HIS A 345 -2.10 5.53 25.76
N TRP A 346 -2.08 4.23 25.48
CA TRP A 346 -3.17 3.32 25.81
C TRP A 346 -3.07 2.65 27.18
N HIS A 347 -1.98 2.85 27.93
CA HIS A 347 -1.68 2.15 29.17
C HIS A 347 -1.68 0.62 28.99
N ARG A 348 -1.04 0.14 27.92
CA ARG A 348 -0.96 -1.27 27.52
C ARG A 348 0.51 -1.72 27.42
N PRO A 349 1.17 -2.09 28.54
CA PRO A 349 2.61 -2.34 28.55
C PRO A 349 3.02 -3.66 27.86
N ARG A 350 2.07 -4.55 27.56
CA ARG A 350 2.34 -5.87 26.97
C ARG A 350 2.05 -5.83 25.48
N VAL A 351 3.00 -6.27 24.67
CA VAL A 351 2.95 -6.12 23.20
C VAL A 351 2.89 -7.48 22.51
N LEU A 352 1.92 -7.66 21.63
CA LEU A 352 1.89 -8.71 20.62
C LEU A 352 2.47 -8.15 19.31
N LEU A 353 3.47 -8.82 18.74
CA LEU A 353 3.97 -8.48 17.40
C LEU A 353 3.42 -9.47 16.40
N VAL A 354 2.84 -8.97 15.30
CA VAL A 354 2.24 -9.79 14.25
C VAL A 354 2.82 -9.39 12.90
N GLY A 355 3.31 -10.36 12.13
CA GLY A 355 3.72 -10.17 10.75
C GLY A 355 2.93 -11.08 9.83
N TYR A 356 2.44 -10.53 8.73
CA TYR A 356 1.82 -11.31 7.66
C TYR A 356 2.66 -11.24 6.38
N SER A 357 2.94 -12.39 5.76
CA SER A 357 3.65 -12.49 4.48
C SER A 357 4.98 -11.72 4.53
N PHE A 358 5.16 -10.72 3.66
CA PHE A 358 6.28 -9.77 3.70
C PHE A 358 6.58 -9.23 5.11
N GLY A 359 5.55 -8.86 5.87
CA GLY A 359 5.68 -8.40 7.26
C GLY A 359 6.25 -9.47 8.19
N ALA A 360 5.90 -10.75 7.99
CA ALA A 360 6.46 -11.88 8.71
C ALA A 360 7.95 -12.09 8.40
N ASP A 361 8.36 -11.82 7.17
CA ASP A 361 9.75 -12.03 6.72
C ASP A 361 10.70 -11.01 7.36
N VAL A 362 10.28 -9.74 7.44
CA VAL A 362 11.11 -8.65 7.97
C VAL A 362 11.13 -8.58 9.50
N LEU A 363 10.02 -8.94 10.17
CA LEU A 363 9.87 -8.74 11.62
C LEU A 363 10.96 -9.42 12.48
N PRO A 364 11.43 -10.66 12.20
CA PRO A 364 12.51 -11.27 12.98
C PRO A 364 13.78 -10.42 13.04
N TYR A 365 14.12 -9.73 11.95
CA TYR A 365 15.27 -8.83 11.89
C TYR A 365 15.00 -7.52 12.64
N ILE A 366 13.82 -6.93 12.46
CA ILE A 366 13.40 -5.69 13.14
C ILE A 366 13.41 -5.90 14.66
N VAL A 367 12.80 -6.99 15.13
CA VAL A 367 12.73 -7.34 16.55
C VAL A 367 14.12 -7.59 17.12
N GLY A 368 15.02 -8.20 16.33
CA GLY A 368 16.43 -8.38 16.69
C GLY A 368 17.19 -7.08 16.99
N GLY A 369 16.76 -5.95 16.43
CA GLY A 369 17.33 -4.63 16.69
C GLY A 369 16.63 -3.82 17.80
N LEU A 370 15.60 -4.36 18.46
CA LEU A 370 14.87 -3.62 19.50
C LEU A 370 15.75 -3.37 20.74
N PRO A 371 15.71 -2.16 21.31
CA PRO A 371 16.31 -1.90 22.62
C PRO A 371 15.65 -2.77 23.71
N ALA A 372 16.43 -3.12 24.74
CA ALA A 372 15.99 -4.02 25.81
C ALA A 372 14.63 -3.62 26.44
N PRO A 373 14.35 -2.34 26.76
CA PRO A 373 13.08 -1.95 27.36
C PRO A 373 11.84 -2.22 26.50
N GLN A 374 11.96 -2.15 25.17
CA GLN A 374 10.84 -2.51 24.27
C GLN A 374 10.83 -4.02 24.00
N ARG A 375 12.00 -4.67 23.93
CA ARG A 375 12.12 -6.11 23.76
C ARG A 375 11.41 -6.89 24.88
N THR A 376 11.52 -6.44 26.13
CA THR A 376 10.87 -7.09 27.29
C THR A 376 9.36 -6.92 27.34
N GLN A 377 8.80 -5.94 26.64
CA GLN A 377 7.34 -5.76 26.52
C GLN A 377 6.72 -6.80 25.59
N VAL A 378 7.50 -7.37 24.65
CA VAL A 378 7.00 -8.33 23.65
C VAL A 378 6.66 -9.66 24.31
N GLN A 379 5.38 -9.99 24.33
CA GLN A 379 4.86 -11.25 24.87
C GLN A 379 4.95 -12.39 23.87
N ARG A 380 4.80 -12.07 22.58
CA ARG A 380 4.86 -13.04 21.48
C ARG A 380 5.14 -12.35 20.16
N LEU A 381 5.90 -13.02 19.29
CA LEU A 381 6.02 -12.71 17.87
C LEU A 381 5.28 -13.78 17.05
N SER A 382 4.22 -13.38 16.36
CA SER A 382 3.41 -14.22 15.49
C SER A 382 3.72 -13.95 14.02
N LEU A 383 4.17 -14.98 13.32
CA LEU A 383 4.60 -14.95 11.92
C LEU A 383 3.60 -15.76 11.09
N LEU A 384 2.86 -15.09 10.19
CA LEU A 384 1.83 -15.71 9.36
C LEU A 384 2.33 -15.78 7.93
N GLY A 385 2.46 -16.99 7.38
CA GLY A 385 2.87 -17.17 5.97
C GLY A 385 4.33 -16.78 5.76
N LEU A 386 5.20 -17.22 6.67
CA LEU A 386 6.63 -16.91 6.67
C LEU A 386 7.33 -17.54 5.45
N SER A 387 8.05 -16.73 4.68
CA SER A 387 8.89 -17.11 3.55
C SER A 387 10.33 -17.44 3.99
N PRO A 388 11.15 -18.10 3.15
CA PRO A 388 12.54 -18.41 3.48
C PRO A 388 13.50 -17.20 3.47
N GLY A 389 13.12 -16.10 2.82
CA GLY A 389 13.93 -14.88 2.72
C GLY A 389 13.08 -13.63 2.92
N ALA A 390 13.73 -12.55 3.34
CA ALA A 390 13.15 -11.23 3.49
C ALA A 390 13.79 -10.23 2.53
N ASP A 391 13.04 -9.17 2.23
CA ASP A 391 13.51 -7.98 1.54
C ASP A 391 13.12 -6.74 2.36
N PHE A 392 13.95 -5.70 2.34
CA PHE A 392 13.69 -4.43 3.02
C PHE A 392 13.39 -3.31 2.01
N GLN A 393 13.10 -3.68 0.77
CA GLN A 393 12.57 -2.81 -0.26
C GLN A 393 11.53 -3.58 -1.08
N PHE A 394 10.43 -2.92 -1.43
CA PHE A 394 9.52 -3.47 -2.43
C PHE A 394 10.10 -3.21 -3.82
N HIS A 395 10.47 -4.27 -4.54
CA HIS A 395 10.76 -4.18 -5.96
C HIS A 395 9.52 -4.61 -6.75
N MET A 396 9.07 -3.78 -7.70
CA MET A 396 7.96 -4.16 -8.61
C MET A 396 8.27 -5.46 -9.38
N SER A 397 9.55 -5.77 -9.59
CA SER A 397 10.02 -7.02 -10.23
C SER A 397 9.87 -8.27 -9.35
N SER A 398 9.77 -8.14 -8.03
CA SER A 398 9.56 -9.29 -7.13
C SER A 398 8.19 -9.95 -7.33
N TRP A 399 7.25 -9.27 -8.00
CA TRP A 399 5.95 -9.83 -8.40
C TRP A 399 6.01 -10.62 -9.73
N LEU A 400 7.12 -10.52 -10.47
CA LEU A 400 7.34 -11.21 -11.75
C LEU A 400 8.24 -12.46 -11.58
N ASP A 401 8.46 -12.93 -10.35
CA ASP A 401 9.19 -14.17 -10.04
C ASP A 401 10.62 -14.20 -10.65
N MET A 402 11.30 -13.05 -10.67
CA MET A 402 12.70 -12.97 -11.08
C MET A 402 13.61 -13.01 -9.85
N ASP A 403 14.40 -14.07 -9.74
CA ASP A 403 15.41 -14.36 -8.73
C ASP A 403 16.16 -13.12 -8.23
N SER A 404 15.77 -12.60 -7.07
CA SER A 404 16.66 -11.81 -6.23
C SER A 404 17.41 -12.78 -5.31
N THR A 405 18.73 -12.75 -5.35
CA THR A 405 19.58 -13.40 -4.33
C THR A 405 19.08 -12.97 -2.94
N ARG A 406 18.51 -13.91 -2.17
CA ARG A 406 17.82 -13.62 -0.90
C ARG A 406 18.81 -13.08 0.13
N GLN A 407 18.96 -11.76 0.21
CA GLN A 407 19.93 -11.07 1.06
C GLN A 407 19.71 -11.33 2.56
N TYR A 408 18.49 -11.70 2.97
CA TYR A 408 18.10 -11.87 4.37
C TYR A 408 17.36 -13.19 4.64
N PRO A 409 18.05 -14.31 4.94
CA PRO A 409 17.39 -15.57 5.29
C PRO A 409 16.65 -15.52 6.64
N THR A 410 15.37 -15.87 6.66
CA THR A 410 14.48 -15.66 7.83
C THR A 410 14.79 -16.59 9.01
N VAL A 411 15.09 -17.87 8.76
CA VAL A 411 15.37 -18.86 9.83
C VAL A 411 16.59 -18.48 10.69
N PRO A 412 17.75 -18.04 10.14
CA PRO A 412 18.84 -17.48 10.94
C PRO A 412 18.43 -16.29 11.82
N ALA A 413 17.55 -15.40 11.35
CA ALA A 413 17.05 -14.29 12.17
C ALA A 413 16.20 -14.78 13.34
N ILE A 414 15.31 -15.74 13.10
CA ILE A 414 14.52 -16.40 14.15
C ILE A 414 15.41 -17.06 15.20
N LYS A 415 16.48 -17.76 14.78
CA LYS A 415 17.44 -18.39 15.71
C LYS A 415 18.08 -17.38 16.66
N ARG A 416 18.37 -16.15 16.19
CA ARG A 416 18.91 -15.06 17.04
C ARG A 416 17.89 -14.55 18.07
N LEU A 417 16.61 -14.85 17.89
CA LEU A 417 15.55 -14.45 18.81
C LEU A 417 15.22 -15.51 19.87
N ARG A 418 16.06 -16.55 20.03
CA ARG A 418 15.88 -17.60 21.04
C ARG A 418 15.50 -17.02 22.41
N GLY A 419 14.50 -17.62 23.04
CA GLY A 419 13.95 -17.18 24.33
C GLY A 419 12.76 -16.22 24.19
N LEU A 420 12.52 -15.62 23.02
CA LEU A 420 11.26 -14.93 22.74
C LEU A 420 10.17 -15.94 22.36
N PRO A 421 8.99 -15.93 22.98
CA PRO A 421 7.87 -16.76 22.55
C PRO A 421 7.47 -16.45 21.10
N MET A 422 7.51 -17.45 20.22
CA MET A 422 7.24 -17.30 18.80
C MET A 422 6.16 -18.28 18.33
N LEU A 423 5.29 -17.81 17.46
CA LEU A 423 4.29 -18.60 16.75
C LEU A 423 4.53 -18.46 15.24
N CYS A 424 4.61 -19.57 14.53
CA CYS A 424 4.68 -19.59 13.07
C CYS A 424 3.44 -20.31 12.54
N VAL A 425 2.63 -19.62 11.74
CA VAL A 425 1.39 -20.15 11.14
C VAL A 425 1.60 -20.31 9.65
N ARG A 426 1.25 -21.48 9.10
CA ARG A 426 1.20 -21.74 7.66
C ARG A 426 -0.13 -22.36 7.24
N GLY A 427 -0.52 -22.12 6.00
CA GLY A 427 -1.64 -22.76 5.34
C GLY A 427 -1.30 -24.20 4.94
N THR A 428 -2.32 -25.04 4.82
CA THR A 428 -2.17 -26.41 4.29
C THR A 428 -1.70 -26.42 2.83
N LEU A 429 -1.96 -25.34 2.07
CA LEU A 429 -1.59 -25.21 0.66
C LEU A 429 -0.31 -24.38 0.44
N GLU A 430 0.34 -23.90 1.49
CA GLU A 430 1.61 -23.17 1.40
C GLU A 430 2.79 -24.13 1.42
N ASN A 431 3.41 -24.42 0.27
CA ASN A 431 4.50 -25.41 0.16
C ASN A 431 5.90 -24.82 0.36
N ASP A 432 6.02 -23.50 0.26
CA ASP A 432 7.25 -22.71 0.30
C ASP A 432 7.48 -22.04 1.67
N SER A 433 6.61 -22.28 2.64
CA SER A 433 6.74 -21.71 3.98
C SER A 433 8.03 -22.17 4.69
N ALA A 434 8.70 -21.23 5.36
CA ALA A 434 9.88 -21.50 6.18
C ALA A 434 9.54 -22.00 7.60
N CYS A 435 8.26 -22.02 8.02
CA CYS A 435 7.86 -22.51 9.34
C CYS A 435 8.41 -23.91 9.67
N PRO A 436 8.37 -24.92 8.78
CA PRO A 436 8.90 -26.26 9.06
C PRO A 436 10.42 -26.30 9.23
N SER A 437 11.14 -25.30 8.71
CA SER A 437 12.61 -25.22 8.80
C SER A 437 13.08 -24.55 10.10
N ILE A 438 12.17 -24.05 10.93
CA ILE A 438 12.50 -23.50 12.25
C ILE A 438 12.86 -24.66 13.19
N PRO A 439 14.04 -24.63 13.85
CA PRO A 439 14.40 -25.66 14.83
C PRO A 439 13.33 -25.84 15.91
N GLN A 440 13.07 -27.11 16.26
CA GLN A 440 12.10 -27.48 17.27
C GLN A 440 12.39 -26.74 18.59
N GLY A 441 11.33 -26.24 19.23
CA GLY A 441 11.40 -25.50 20.49
C GLY A 441 11.68 -24.00 20.35
N LEU A 442 12.05 -23.50 19.16
CA LEU A 442 12.21 -22.05 18.96
C LEU A 442 10.90 -21.33 18.69
N ALA A 443 9.98 -21.95 17.95
CA ALA A 443 8.65 -21.42 17.69
C ALA A 443 7.61 -22.54 17.74
N GLN A 444 6.41 -22.22 18.21
CA GLN A 444 5.25 -23.09 18.02
C GLN A 444 4.83 -23.02 16.55
N MET A 445 4.79 -24.15 15.87
CA MET A 445 4.26 -24.23 14.51
C MET A 445 2.77 -24.61 14.54
N VAL A 446 1.96 -23.90 13.76
CA VAL A 446 0.54 -24.20 13.55
C VAL A 446 0.27 -24.29 12.05
N VAL A 447 -0.52 -25.29 11.65
CA VAL A 447 -1.01 -25.42 10.28
C VAL A 447 -2.52 -25.18 10.29
N VAL A 448 -3.01 -24.30 9.42
CA VAL A 448 -4.44 -23.97 9.28
C VAL A 448 -4.91 -24.22 7.84
N PRO A 449 -6.22 -24.42 7.59
CA PRO A 449 -6.75 -24.56 6.24
C PRO A 449 -6.43 -23.37 5.33
N GLY A 450 -6.37 -23.65 4.02
CA GLY A 450 -6.19 -22.65 2.98
C GLY A 450 -4.74 -22.48 2.51
N GLY A 451 -4.55 -21.50 1.61
CA GLY A 451 -3.23 -21.09 1.13
C GLY A 451 -2.67 -19.89 1.88
N HIS A 452 -1.87 -19.07 1.19
CA HIS A 452 -1.19 -17.90 1.76
C HIS A 452 -2.12 -16.82 2.37
N HIS A 453 -3.41 -16.85 2.03
CA HIS A 453 -4.42 -15.96 2.63
C HIS A 453 -5.26 -16.64 3.74
N PHE A 454 -4.97 -17.89 4.10
CA PHE A 454 -5.63 -18.67 5.16
C PHE A 454 -7.16 -18.68 5.07
N ASP A 455 -7.70 -18.77 3.85
CA ASP A 455 -9.13 -18.67 3.52
C ASP A 455 -9.83 -17.43 4.10
N ARG A 456 -9.05 -16.37 4.41
CA ARG A 456 -9.48 -15.17 5.13
C ARG A 456 -10.08 -15.45 6.51
N ASN A 457 -9.63 -16.51 7.18
CA ASN A 457 -10.12 -16.90 8.51
C ASN A 457 -9.37 -16.17 9.63
N ALA A 458 -9.55 -14.85 9.72
CA ALA A 458 -8.97 -14.04 10.79
C ALA A 458 -9.32 -14.52 12.22
N PRO A 459 -10.56 -14.95 12.53
CA PRO A 459 -10.88 -15.47 13.87
C PRO A 459 -10.02 -16.67 14.28
N LEU A 460 -9.77 -17.61 13.36
CA LEU A 460 -8.92 -18.77 13.63
C LEU A 460 -7.48 -18.35 13.90
N LEU A 461 -6.93 -17.43 13.10
CA LEU A 461 -5.57 -16.92 13.27
C LEU A 461 -5.41 -16.24 14.63
N VAL A 462 -6.33 -15.35 15.01
CA VAL A 462 -6.30 -14.65 16.29
C VAL A 462 -6.43 -15.61 17.46
N THR A 463 -7.28 -16.64 17.35
CA THR A 463 -7.39 -17.70 18.37
C THR A 463 -6.03 -18.35 18.64
N HIS A 464 -5.27 -18.69 17.59
CA HIS A 464 -3.92 -19.25 17.75
C HIS A 464 -2.91 -18.22 18.30
N MET A 465 -2.97 -16.96 17.87
CA MET A 465 -2.10 -15.89 18.37
C MET A 465 -2.27 -15.66 19.88
N LEU A 466 -3.49 -15.78 20.38
CA LEU A 466 -3.82 -15.48 21.77
C LEU A 466 -3.73 -16.69 22.70
N LYS A 467 -3.72 -17.91 22.14
CA LYS A 467 -3.65 -19.15 22.93
C LYS A 467 -2.47 -19.14 23.91
N GLY A 468 -2.76 -19.30 25.20
CA GLY A 468 -1.75 -19.35 26.27
C GLY A 468 -1.20 -17.99 26.72
N LEU A 469 -1.75 -16.87 26.23
CA LEU A 469 -1.48 -15.55 26.77
C LEU A 469 -2.56 -15.17 27.80
N THR A 470 -2.15 -14.62 28.93
CA THR A 470 -3.06 -13.88 29.82
C THR A 470 -3.38 -12.55 29.15
N ILE A 471 -4.66 -12.18 29.01
CA ILE A 471 -5.11 -10.98 28.30
C ILE A 471 -5.69 -9.98 29.28
#